data_AF-A0A7Y2QC91-F1
#
_entry.id   AF-A0A7Y2QC91-F1
#
_cell.length_a   1.000
_cell.length_b   1.000
_cell.length_c   1.000
_cell.angle_alpha   90.00
_cell.angle_beta   90.00
_cell.angle_gamma   90.00
#
_symmetry.space_group_name_H-M   'P 1'
#
loop_
_entity.id
_entity.type
_entity.pdbx_description
1 polymer ?
#
loop_
_entity_poly.entity_id
_entity_poly.type
_entity_poly.pdbx_seq_one_letter_code
_entity_poly.pdbx_strand_id
1 'polypeptide(L)'
;HPAMIESSRFCVDTTLEEGRGSGSVHEATLTMFAGIIEWCLVSAITEIVTVTDLRFERILGRVGWPLQRIGDPSRIGVTTAIAGILPANVETFLRLRPSSYRSQFNGPLGQAA
;
A
#
# COMPACT_ATOMS: atom_id res chain seq x y z
N HIS A 1 -14.89 12.24 2.43
CA HIS A 1 -16.05 11.62 3.12
C HIS A 1 -15.51 10.75 4.26
N PRO A 2 -16.32 10.25 5.23
CA PRO A 2 -15.78 9.64 6.46
C PRO A 2 -15.08 8.29 6.28
N ALA A 3 -15.31 7.60 5.16
CA ALA A 3 -14.67 6.32 4.84
C ALA A 3 -13.35 6.46 4.04
N MET A 4 -12.72 7.65 4.10
CA MET A 4 -11.46 7.94 3.42
C MET A 4 -10.44 8.51 4.40
N ILE A 5 -9.19 8.05 4.29
CA ILE A 5 -8.05 8.53 5.10
C ILE A 5 -6.90 8.97 4.21
N GLU A 6 -6.07 9.90 4.69
CA GLU A 6 -4.81 10.27 4.03
C GLU A 6 -3.66 9.39 4.54
N SER A 7 -2.84 8.87 3.62
CA SER A 7 -1.56 8.25 3.97
C SER A 7 -0.38 9.09 3.45
N SER A 8 0.63 9.22 4.30
CA SER A 8 1.87 9.97 4.02
C SER A 8 3.08 9.29 4.66
N ARG A 9 4.29 9.71 4.25
CA ARG A 9 5.58 9.24 4.79
C ARG A 9 5.79 7.72 4.72
N PHE A 10 5.32 7.08 3.66
CA PHE A 10 5.65 5.67 3.41
C PHE A 10 7.18 5.51 3.35
N CYS A 11 7.73 4.65 4.20
CA CYS A 11 9.15 4.43 4.32
C CYS A 11 9.40 2.97 4.68
N VAL A 12 10.32 2.33 3.95
CA VAL A 12 10.78 0.97 4.19
C VAL A 12 12.30 1.01 4.11
N ASP A 13 12.97 0.39 5.07
CA ASP A 13 14.39 0.12 4.93
C ASP A 13 14.60 -1.06 3.99
N THR A 14 15.01 -0.77 2.76
CA THR A 14 15.26 -1.78 1.72
C THR A 14 16.71 -2.26 1.71
N THR A 15 17.53 -1.87 2.69
CA THR A 15 18.93 -2.31 2.81
C THR A 15 19.07 -3.65 3.54
N LEU A 16 18.03 -4.07 4.24
CA LEU A 16 17.91 -5.40 4.82
C LEU A 16 17.65 -6.40 3.70
N GLU A 17 18.65 -7.19 3.32
CA GLU A 17 18.51 -8.19 2.24
C GLU A 17 17.49 -9.29 2.62
N GLU A 18 16.22 -9.12 2.26
CA GLU A 18 15.27 -10.24 2.20
C GLU A 18 15.52 -11.02 0.90
N GLY A 19 15.99 -12.26 1.05
CA GLY A 19 16.46 -13.10 -0.04
C GLY A 19 15.44 -13.31 -1.16
N ARG A 20 15.71 -12.68 -2.32
CA ARG A 20 15.72 -13.22 -3.71
C ARG A 20 15.01 -12.34 -4.74
N GLY A 21 15.66 -12.24 -5.90
CA GLY A 21 15.09 -11.93 -7.22
C GLY A 21 15.30 -10.49 -7.68
N SER A 22 16.16 -10.26 -8.67
CA SER A 22 16.28 -8.97 -9.36
C SER A 22 14.93 -8.58 -9.98
N GLY A 23 14.12 -7.76 -9.28
CA GLY A 23 12.87 -7.20 -9.82
C GLY A 23 11.60 -7.44 -8.99
N SER A 24 11.63 -8.23 -7.91
CA SER A 24 10.50 -8.34 -6.98
C SER A 24 10.41 -7.12 -6.05
N VAL A 25 9.19 -6.77 -5.64
CA VAL A 25 8.99 -5.77 -4.57
C VAL A 25 9.37 -6.42 -3.25
N HIS A 26 10.09 -5.67 -2.41
CA HIS A 26 10.57 -6.15 -1.11
C HIS A 26 9.42 -6.66 -0.24
N GLU A 27 9.61 -7.78 0.46
CA GLU A 27 8.55 -8.39 1.28
C GLU A 27 8.14 -7.46 2.44
N ALA A 28 9.08 -6.74 3.05
CA ALA A 28 8.77 -5.62 3.96
C ALA A 28 7.82 -4.56 3.35
N THR A 29 7.95 -4.22 2.06
CA THR A 29 7.03 -3.27 1.39
C THR A 29 5.62 -3.86 1.26
N LEU A 30 5.51 -5.13 0.84
CA LEU A 30 4.23 -5.83 0.75
C LEU A 30 3.57 -6.00 2.12
N THR A 31 4.36 -6.30 3.16
CA THR A 31 3.90 -6.37 4.54
C THR A 31 3.32 -5.04 4.99
N MET A 32 3.98 -3.92 4.70
CA MET A 32 3.44 -2.59 5.01
C MET A 32 2.15 -2.29 4.23
N PHE A 33 2.05 -2.65 2.95
CA PHE A 33 0.81 -2.48 2.18
C PHE A 33 -0.34 -3.30 2.78
N ALA A 34 -0.10 -4.57 3.08
CA ALA A 34 -1.09 -5.44 3.71
C ALA A 34 -1.54 -4.89 5.06
N GLY A 35 -0.62 -4.38 5.88
CA GLY A 35 -0.92 -3.76 7.18
C GLY A 35 -1.79 -2.50 7.07
N ILE A 36 -1.48 -1.60 6.12
CA ILE A 36 -2.29 -0.41 5.88
C ILE A 36 -3.71 -0.79 5.48
N ILE A 37 -3.87 -1.76 4.55
CA ILE A 37 -5.19 -2.19 4.10
C ILE A 37 -5.95 -2.90 5.22
N GLU A 38 -5.30 -3.80 5.97
CA GLU A 38 -5.94 -4.49 7.09
C GLU A 38 -6.46 -3.51 8.13
N TRP A 39 -5.64 -2.51 8.50
CA TRP A 39 -6.09 -1.46 9.41
C TRP A 39 -7.30 -0.69 8.86
N CYS A 40 -7.32 -0.40 7.56
CA CYS A 40 -8.47 0.24 6.91
C CYS A 40 -9.72 -0.63 7.01
N LEU A 41 -9.61 -1.93 6.75
CA LEU A 41 -10.72 -2.89 6.83
C LEU A 41 -11.33 -2.95 8.23
N VAL A 42 -10.48 -3.02 9.27
CA VAL A 42 -10.93 -3.03 10.67
C VAL A 42 -11.54 -1.69 11.08
N SER A 43 -11.11 -0.60 10.46
CA SER A 43 -11.57 0.76 10.72
C SER A 43 -12.74 1.21 9.83
N ALA A 44 -13.30 0.31 9.01
CA ALA A 44 -14.34 0.61 8.02
C ALA A 44 -13.98 1.75 7.03
N ILE A 45 -12.69 1.89 6.72
CA ILE A 45 -12.15 2.79 5.69
C ILE A 45 -12.06 2.04 4.37
N THR A 46 -12.63 2.61 3.31
CA THR A 46 -12.69 2.00 1.98
C THR A 46 -11.69 2.60 1.01
N GLU A 47 -11.17 3.79 1.31
CA GLU A 47 -10.31 4.56 0.40
C GLU A 47 -9.15 5.22 1.13
N ILE A 48 -7.98 5.18 0.50
CA ILE A 48 -6.77 5.85 0.97
C ILE A 48 -6.40 6.90 -0.07
N VAL A 49 -6.44 8.17 0.31
CA VAL A 49 -5.87 9.25 -0.51
C VAL A 49 -4.39 9.39 -0.18
N THR A 50 -3.55 9.56 -1.19
CA THR A 50 -2.12 9.75 -0.98
C THR A 50 -1.51 10.64 -2.06
N VAL A 51 -0.42 11.30 -1.70
CA VAL A 51 0.49 11.96 -2.64
C VAL A 51 1.79 11.18 -2.63
N THR A 52 2.18 10.67 -3.79
CA THR A 52 3.39 9.88 -3.95
C THR A 52 4.09 10.24 -5.25
N ASP A 53 5.29 9.73 -5.48
CA ASP A 53 5.99 9.97 -6.74
C ASP A 53 5.60 8.97 -7.84
N LEU A 54 5.91 9.30 -9.10
CA LEU A 54 5.67 8.40 -10.25
C LEU A 54 6.47 7.10 -10.18
N ARG A 55 7.50 6.98 -9.34
CA ARG A 55 8.21 5.72 -9.14
C ARG A 55 7.36 4.81 -8.27
N PHE A 56 6.80 5.33 -7.19
CA PHE A 56 5.95 4.60 -6.27
C PHE A 56 4.61 4.23 -6.90
N GLU A 57 4.00 5.12 -7.70
CA GLU A 57 2.82 4.77 -8.50
C GLU A 57 3.07 3.53 -9.39
N ARG A 58 4.25 3.43 -10.01
CA ARG A 58 4.61 2.25 -10.82
C ARG A 58 4.77 1.00 -9.96
N ILE A 59 5.29 1.12 -8.74
CA ILE A 59 5.39 -0.01 -7.78
C ILE A 59 3.99 -0.49 -7.43
N LEU A 60 3.09 0.43 -7.05
CA LEU A 60 1.68 0.19 -6.76
C LEU A 60 0.98 -0.54 -7.93
N GLY A 61 1.17 -0.04 -9.16
CA GLY A 61 0.64 -0.70 -10.36
C GLY A 61 1.20 -2.10 -10.60
N ARG A 62 2.50 -2.34 -10.36
CA ARG A 62 3.14 -3.66 -10.54
C ARG A 62 2.62 -4.71 -9.57
N VAL A 63 2.23 -4.33 -8.36
CA VAL A 63 1.67 -5.25 -7.35
C VAL A 63 0.15 -5.43 -7.49
N GLY A 64 -0.46 -4.85 -8.53
CA GLY A 64 -1.90 -4.93 -8.75
C GLY A 64 -2.72 -4.07 -7.79
N TRP A 65 -2.14 -2.99 -7.28
CA TRP A 65 -2.80 -1.98 -6.47
C TRP A 65 -2.73 -0.60 -7.15
N PRO A 66 -3.33 -0.43 -8.34
CA PRO A 66 -3.16 0.78 -9.13
C PRO A 66 -3.74 2.02 -8.44
N LEU A 67 -2.99 3.12 -8.48
CA LEU A 67 -3.42 4.41 -7.97
C LEU A 67 -4.41 5.06 -8.95
N GLN A 68 -5.63 5.35 -8.50
CA GLN A 68 -6.57 6.17 -9.26
C GLN A 68 -6.16 7.65 -9.14
N ARG A 69 -5.54 8.19 -10.18
CA ARG A 69 -5.13 9.61 -10.21
C ARG A 69 -6.33 10.54 -10.04
N ILE A 70 -6.15 11.60 -9.24
CA ILE A 70 -7.14 12.67 -9.04
C ILE A 70 -6.64 14.05 -9.50
N GLY A 71 -5.49 14.08 -10.15
CA GLY A 71 -4.90 15.28 -10.73
C GLY A 71 -3.76 14.93 -11.67
N ASP A 72 -3.21 15.93 -12.35
CA ASP A 72 -2.06 15.74 -13.23
C ASP A 72 -0.75 15.63 -12.40
N PRO A 73 0.24 14.87 -12.88
CA PRO A 73 1.55 14.83 -12.24
C PRO A 73 2.17 16.24 -12.17
N SER A 74 2.73 16.58 -11.02
CA SER A 74 3.35 17.88 -10.78
C SER A 74 4.75 17.73 -10.19
N ARG A 75 5.67 18.60 -10.58
CA ARG A 75 7.05 18.58 -10.07
C ARG A 75 7.10 19.23 -8.70
N ILE A 76 7.50 18.49 -7.67
CA ILE A 76 7.67 18.97 -6.30
C ILE A 76 9.10 18.67 -5.86
N GLY A 77 9.91 19.71 -5.69
CA GLY A 77 11.34 19.55 -5.42
C GLY A 77 12.05 18.76 -6.52
N VAL A 78 12.63 17.60 -6.15
CA VAL A 78 13.40 16.74 -7.07
C VAL A 78 12.59 15.60 -7.69
N THR A 79 11.33 15.41 -7.30
CA THR A 79 10.47 14.33 -7.79
C THR A 79 9.28 14.86 -8.59
N THR A 80 8.70 14.00 -9.43
CA THR A 80 7.38 14.23 -10.02
C THR A 80 6.36 13.49 -9.17
N ALA A 81 5.53 14.24 -8.47
CA ALA A 81 4.49 13.75 -7.58
C ALA A 81 3.15 13.61 -8.31
N ILE A 82 2.31 12.72 -7.80
CA ILE A 82 0.95 12.46 -8.25
C ILE A 82 0.05 12.23 -7.03
N ALA A 83 -1.11 12.86 -7.04
CA ALA A 83 -2.16 12.61 -6.05
C ALA A 83 -3.12 11.55 -6.59
N GLY A 84 -3.55 10.64 -5.74
CA GLY A 84 -4.54 9.63 -6.12
C GLY A 84 -5.17 8.90 -4.95
N ILE A 85 -6.10 8.01 -5.30
CA ILE A 85 -6.87 7.20 -4.38
C ILE A 85 -6.51 5.73 -4.61
N LEU A 86 -6.31 5.01 -3.51
CA LEU A 86 -6.11 3.57 -3.48
C LEU A 86 -7.32 2.89 -2.81
N PRO A 87 -7.84 1.78 -3.37
CA PRO A 87 -8.89 1.03 -2.72
C PRO A 87 -8.35 0.29 -1.50
N ALA A 88 -9.11 0.30 -0.40
CA ALA A 88 -8.88 -0.53 0.77
C ALA A 88 -10.02 -1.54 0.89
N ASN A 89 -9.82 -2.72 0.30
CA ASN A 89 -10.81 -3.80 0.28
C ASN A 89 -10.15 -5.17 0.45
N VAL A 90 -10.98 -6.19 0.72
CA VAL A 90 -10.51 -7.55 1.01
C VAL A 90 -9.74 -8.16 -0.18
N GLU A 91 -10.16 -7.91 -1.41
CA GLU A 91 -9.46 -8.42 -2.60
C GLU A 91 -8.03 -7.89 -2.66
N THR A 92 -7.87 -6.58 -2.47
CA THR A 92 -6.56 -5.92 -2.47
C THR A 92 -5.70 -6.43 -1.32
N PHE A 93 -6.26 -6.59 -0.12
CA PHE A 93 -5.55 -7.18 1.01
C PHE A 93 -5.00 -8.56 0.67
N LEU A 94 -5.86 -9.47 0.20
CA LEU A 94 -5.46 -10.85 -0.13
C LEU A 94 -4.41 -10.90 -1.24
N ARG A 95 -4.46 -9.96 -2.20
CA ARG A 95 -3.48 -9.85 -3.28
C ARG A 95 -2.11 -9.40 -2.78
N LEU A 96 -2.06 -8.44 -1.85
CA LEU A 96 -0.81 -7.84 -1.38
C LEU A 96 -0.22 -8.56 -0.16
N ARG A 97 -1.01 -9.37 0.55
CA ARG A 97 -0.58 -10.07 1.76
C ARG A 97 0.50 -11.11 1.44
N PRO A 98 1.75 -10.92 1.90
CA PRO A 98 2.77 -11.97 1.79
C PRO A 98 2.39 -13.17 2.67
N SER A 99 2.90 -14.36 2.33
CA SER A 99 2.63 -15.59 3.10
C SER A 99 3.13 -15.54 4.54
N SER A 100 4.16 -14.74 4.80
CA SER A 100 4.72 -14.47 6.13
C SER A 100 3.87 -13.52 6.96
N TYR A 101 2.93 -12.79 6.36
CA TYR A 101 2.12 -11.80 7.06
C TYR A 101 1.37 -12.44 8.22
N ARG A 102 1.39 -11.77 9.37
CA ARG A 102 0.63 -12.16 10.57
C ARG A 102 -0.16 -10.97 11.06
N SER A 103 -1.47 -11.12 11.12
CA SER A 103 -2.36 -10.10 11.66
C SER A 103 -2.12 -9.95 13.16
N GLN A 104 -2.14 -8.70 13.65
CA GLN A 104 -2.16 -8.39 15.08
C GLN A 104 -3.54 -7.87 15.53
N PHE A 105 -4.51 -7.77 14.62
CA PHE A 105 -5.86 -7.34 14.95
C PHE A 105 -6.70 -8.52 15.43
N ASN A 106 -7.35 -8.36 16.58
CA ASN A 106 -8.30 -9.34 17.09
C ASN A 106 -9.63 -9.20 16.33
N GLY A 107 -9.81 -9.93 15.23
CA GLY A 107 -11.01 -9.91 14.40
C GLY A 107 -11.09 -11.08 13.39
N PRO A 108 -12.21 -11.24 12.66
CA PRO A 108 -12.43 -12.38 11.76
C PRO A 108 -11.41 -12.51 10.62
N LEU A 109 -10.73 -11.42 10.24
CA LEU A 109 -9.61 -11.44 9.28
C LEU A 109 -8.30 -11.99 9.90
N GLY A 110 -8.13 -11.90 11.22
CA GLY A 110 -6.97 -12.43 11.94
C GLY A 110 -7.00 -13.94 12.17
N GLN A 111 -8.17 -14.58 12.04
CA GLN A 111 -8.34 -16.03 12.20
C GLN A 111 -8.25 -16.82 10.88
N ALA A 112 -8.17 -16.14 9.73
CA ALA A 112 -7.95 -16.77 8.42
C ALA A 112 -6.45 -16.89 8.06
N ALA A 113 -5.59 -17.00 9.08
CA ALA A 113 -4.13 -17.08 8.98
C ALA A 113 -3.62 -18.43 9.51
#